data_AF-A0A1H8JDF4-F1
#
_entry.id   AF-A0A1H8JDF4-F1
#
_cell.length_a   1.000
_cell.length_b   1.000
_cell.length_c   1.000
_cell.angle_alpha   90.00
_cell.angle_beta   90.00
_cell.angle_gamma   90.00
#
_symmetry.space_group_name_H-M   'P 1'
#
loop_
_entity.id
_entity.type
_entity.pdbx_description
1 polymer ?
#
loop_
_entity_poly.entity_id
_entity_poly.type
_entity_poly.pdbx_seq_one_letter_code
_entity_poly.pdbx_strand_id
1 'polypeptide(L)' 'MDKKELIAEAVKLPPAERFAVIDELLHSLDRIDPELDRIWIEEAERRLQAYREGKVKGIPASDVIGEF' A
#
# COMPACT_ATOMS: atom_id res chain seq x y z
N MET A 1 -14.31 -14.07 -21.37
CA MET A 1 -14.77 -14.27 -19.98
C MET A 1 -15.00 -12.90 -19.37
N ASP A 2 -16.22 -12.61 -18.94
CA ASP A 2 -16.53 -11.35 -18.27
C ASP A 2 -16.18 -11.41 -16.76
N LYS A 3 -16.29 -10.28 -16.06
CA LYS A 3 -15.97 -10.20 -14.61
C LYS A 3 -16.78 -11.21 -13.79
N LYS A 4 -18.06 -11.42 -14.10
CA LYS A 4 -18.94 -12.31 -13.33
C LYS A 4 -18.54 -13.76 -13.54
N GLU A 5 -18.25 -14.14 -14.78
CA GLU A 5 -17.76 -15.47 -15.12
C GLU A 5 -16.42 -15.77 -14.44
N LEU A 6 -15.46 -14.82 -14.45
CA LEU A 6 -14.16 -14.97 -13.79
C LEU A 6 -14.31 -15.18 -12.27
N ILE A 7 -15.17 -14.38 -11.62
CA ILE A 7 -15.43 -14.53 -10.18
C ILE A 7 -16.09 -15.88 -9.90
N ALA A 8 -17.06 -16.29 -10.73
CA ALA A 8 -17.76 -17.55 -10.57
C ALA A 8 -16.83 -18.76 -10.67
N GLU A 9 -15.78 -18.71 -11.51
CA GLU A 9 -14.76 -19.75 -11.56
C GLU A 9 -13.77 -19.65 -10.38
N ALA A 10 -13.32 -18.44 -10.03
CA ALA A 10 -12.36 -18.24 -8.95
C ALA A 10 -12.91 -18.74 -7.59
N VAL A 11 -14.20 -18.55 -7.30
CA VAL A 11 -14.79 -19.01 -6.02
C VAL A 11 -14.87 -20.54 -5.91
N LYS A 12 -14.86 -21.28 -7.04
CA LYS A 12 -14.88 -22.75 -7.05
C LYS A 12 -13.53 -23.36 -6.65
N LEU A 13 -12.45 -22.59 -6.71
CA LEU A 13 -11.12 -23.05 -6.32
C LEU A 13 -11.06 -23.37 -4.81
N PRO A 14 -10.20 -24.32 -4.39
CA PRO A 14 -9.87 -24.53 -2.99
C PRO A 14 -9.36 -23.24 -2.32
N PRO A 15 -9.50 -23.09 -0.99
CA PRO A 15 -9.08 -21.88 -0.28
C PRO A 15 -7.65 -21.42 -0.57
N ALA A 16 -6.69 -22.34 -0.65
CA ALA A 16 -5.29 -22.01 -0.92
C ALA A 16 -5.08 -21.44 -2.34
N GLU A 17 -5.74 -22.02 -3.33
CA GLU A 17 -5.66 -21.56 -4.73
C GLU A 17 -6.37 -20.22 -4.92
N ARG A 18 -7.48 -19.97 -4.20
CA ARG A 18 -8.09 -18.64 -4.17
C ARG A 18 -7.14 -17.59 -3.62
N PHE A 19 -6.41 -17.92 -2.56
CA PHE A 19 -5.39 -17.02 -2.01
C PHE A 19 -4.29 -16.74 -3.03
N ALA A 20 -3.78 -17.75 -3.72
CA ALA A 20 -2.79 -17.56 -4.78
C ALA A 20 -3.29 -16.64 -5.90
N VAL A 21 -4.55 -16.80 -6.34
CA VAL A 21 -5.15 -15.92 -7.36
C VAL A 21 -5.28 -14.48 -6.84
N ILE A 22 -5.68 -14.28 -5.59
CA ILE A 22 -5.76 -12.95 -4.99
C ILE A 22 -4.37 -12.32 -4.94
N ASP A 23 -3.35 -13.07 -4.52
CA ASP A 23 -1.98 -12.58 -4.40
C ASP A 23 -1.43 -12.11 -5.75
N GLU A 24 -1.56 -12.92 -6.80
CA GLU A 24 -1.15 -12.55 -8.16
C GLU A 24 -1.90 -11.31 -8.68
N LEU A 25 -3.20 -11.21 -8.39
CA LEU A 25 -3.98 -10.02 -8.75
C LEU A 25 -3.50 -8.77 -8.01
N LEU A 26 -3.20 -8.87 -6.72
CA LEU A 26 -2.64 -7.76 -5.94
C LEU A 26 -1.28 -7.34 -6.50
N HIS A 27 -0.37 -8.28 -6.76
CA HIS A 27 0.92 -8.01 -7.37
C HIS A 27 0.79 -7.34 -8.75
N SER A 28 -0.26 -7.67 -9.51
CA SER A 28 -0.51 -7.04 -10.82
C SER A 28 -0.90 -5.55 -10.72
N LEU A 29 -1.42 -5.15 -9.55
CA LEU A 29 -1.80 -3.78 -9.22
C LEU A 29 -0.65 -3.01 -8.57
N ASP A 30 0.27 -3.69 -7.89
CA ASP A 30 1.51 -3.13 -7.32
C ASP A 30 2.54 -2.81 -8.41
N ARG A 31 2.14 -1.94 -9.33
CA ARG A 31 3.07 -1.34 -10.29
C ARG A 31 3.81 -0.21 -9.60
N ILE A 32 5.10 -0.43 -9.39
CA ILE A 32 6.03 0.62 -9.01
C ILE A 32 6.01 1.67 -10.12
N ASP A 33 5.49 2.84 -9.82
CA ASP A 33 5.61 4.02 -10.66
C ASP A 33 6.83 4.82 -10.16
N PRO A 34 7.96 4.80 -10.88
CA PRO A 34 9.18 5.46 -10.43
C PRO A 34 9.00 6.98 -10.23
N GLU A 35 8.06 7.58 -10.93
CA GLU A 35 7.75 9.00 -10.76
C GLU A 35 6.98 9.24 -9.46
N LEU A 36 6.05 8.35 -9.12
CA LEU A 36 5.37 8.38 -7.83
C LEU A 36 6.37 8.21 -6.69
N ASP A 37 7.28 7.23 -6.78
CA ASP A 37 8.34 7.02 -5.80
C ASP A 37 9.21 8.27 -5.62
N ARG A 38 9.61 8.91 -6.72
CA ARG A 38 10.38 10.16 -6.69
C ARG A 38 9.61 11.26 -5.94
N ILE A 39 8.32 11.45 -6.24
CA ILE A 39 7.48 12.46 -5.59
C ILE A 39 7.33 12.18 -4.09
N TRP A 40 7.18 10.90 -3.70
CA TRP A 40 7.10 10.50 -2.29
C TRP A 40 8.39 10.75 -1.53
N ILE A 41 9.55 10.45 -2.14
CA ILE A 41 10.86 10.74 -1.55
C ILE A 41 11.02 12.24 -1.32
N GLU A 42 10.70 13.06 -2.32
CA GLU A 42 10.80 14.52 -2.23
C GLU A 42 9.88 15.11 -1.14
N GLU A 43 8.67 14.58 -0.99
CA GLU A 43 7.76 14.97 0.10
C GLU A 43 8.30 14.54 1.47
N ALA A 44 8.78 13.30 1.59
CA ALA A 44 9.31 12.79 2.85
C ALA A 44 10.51 13.62 3.34
N GLU A 45 11.46 13.92 2.44
CA GLU A 45 12.61 14.76 2.74
C GLU A 45 12.20 16.19 3.13
N ARG A 46 11.28 16.80 2.39
CA ARG A 46 10.73 18.12 2.70
C ARG A 46 10.10 18.15 4.09
N ARG A 47 9.26 17.17 4.44
CA ARG A 47 8.60 17.11 5.76
C ARG A 47 9.60 16.90 6.88
N LEU A 48 10.59 16.03 6.67
CA LEU A 48 11.64 15.78 7.65
C LEU A 48 12.47 17.03 7.92
N GLN A 49 12.82 17.78 6.87
CA GLN A 49 13.56 19.03 7.00
C GLN A 49 12.74 20.08 7.77
N ALA A 50 11.46 20.27 7.41
CA ALA A 50 10.57 21.20 8.12
C ALA A 50 10.44 20.83 9.61
N TYR A 51 10.39 19.53 9.94
CA TYR A 51 10.35 19.06 11.33
C TYR A 51 11.66 19.38 12.07
N ARG A 52 12.82 19.10 11.45
CA ARG A 52 14.15 19.40 12.02
C ARG A 52 14.35 20.90 12.24
N GLU A 53 13.78 21.74 11.40
CA GLU A 53 13.79 23.20 11.52
C GLU A 53 12.76 23.75 12.54
N GLY A 54 11.94 22.88 13.14
CA GLY A 54 10.89 23.28 14.09
C GLY A 54 9.69 23.98 13.45
N LYS A 55 9.56 23.93 12.12
CA LYS A 55 8.45 24.54 11.37
C LYS A 55 7.16 23.73 11.46
N VAL A 56 7.26 22.44 11.79
CA VAL A 56 6.11 21.55 12.02
C VAL A 56 6.30 20.77 13.31
N LYS A 57 5.19 20.43 13.97
CA LYS A 57 5.19 19.58 15.17
C LYS A 57 4.96 18.12 14.76
N GLY A 58 5.76 17.23 15.34
CA GLY A 58 5.52 15.80 15.24
C GLY A 58 4.35 15.35 16.12
N ILE A 59 3.83 14.16 15.83
CA ILE A 59 2.84 13.47 16.67
C ILE A 59 3.60 12.37 17.42
N PRO A 60 3.40 12.20 18.75
CA PRO A 60 3.97 11.09 19.50
C PRO A 60 3.62 9.74 18.86
N ALA A 61 4.58 8.81 18.82
CA ALA A 61 4.37 7.50 18.20
C ALA A 61 3.24 6.69 18.89
N SER A 62 3.08 6.85 20.21
CA SER A 62 1.98 6.28 21.00
C SER A 62 0.60 6.63 20.45
N ASP A 63 0.46 7.85 19.93
CA ASP A 63 -0.82 8.39 19.47
C ASP A 63 -1.15 7.91 18.04
N VAL A 64 -0.16 7.33 17.33
CA VAL A 64 -0.30 6.85 15.94
C VAL A 64 -0.37 5.33 15.87
N ILE A 65 0.53 4.64 16.59
CA ILE A 65 0.67 3.17 16.54
C ILE A 65 -0.08 2.50 17.70
N GLY A 66 -0.36 3.23 18.77
CA GLY A 66 -0.92 2.71 20.01
C GLY A 66 0.15 2.31 21.03
N GLU A 67 -0.30 1.94 22.23
CA GLU A 67 0.57 1.30 23.24
C GLU A 67 0.78 -0.18 22.88
N PHE A 68 2.02 -0.65 23.02
CA PHE A 68 2.38 -2.06 22.83
C PHE A 68 1.99 -2.92 24.04
#